data_AF-A0A534YNQ5-F1
#
_entry.id   AF-A0A534YNQ5-F1
#
_cell.length_a   1.000
_cell.length_b   1.000
_cell.length_c   1.000
_cell.angle_alpha   90.00
_cell.angle_beta   90.00
_cell.angle_gamma   90.00
#
_symmetry.space_group_name_H-M   'P 1'
#
loop_
_entity.id
_entity.type
_entity.pdbx_description
1 polymer ?
#
loop_
_entity_poly.entity_id
_entity_poly.type
_entity_poly.pdbx_seq_one_letter_code
_entity_poly.pdbx_strand_id
1 'polypeptide(L)'
;MRETIEVGYQTFVADGDDEFGAVRDVSPDSLVVYVENAGEFRVPLDAVEAVHSQKVIFDCGKLDRRLRRAIGHAHDAEVPGL
;
A
#
# COMPACT_ATOMS: atom_id res chain seq x y z
N MET A 1 -13.61 13.32 -6.91
CA MET A 1 -12.50 13.97 -6.18
C MET A 1 -11.82 12.88 -5.39
N ARG A 2 -10.52 12.66 -5.58
CA ARG A 2 -9.74 11.87 -4.60
C ARG A 2 -9.45 12.81 -3.43
N GLU A 3 -9.66 12.34 -2.20
CA GLU A 3 -9.21 13.07 -1.02
C GLU A 3 -7.68 13.27 -1.08
N THR A 4 -7.18 14.33 -0.46
CA THR A 4 -5.73 14.58 -0.41
C THR A 4 -5.04 13.45 0.35
N ILE A 5 -4.01 12.85 -0.24
CA ILE A 5 -3.20 11.82 0.42
C ILE A 5 -2.13 12.52 1.24
N GLU A 6 -1.93 12.06 2.48
CA GLU A 6 -0.90 12.61 3.38
C GLU A 6 0.03 11.51 3.89
N VAL A 7 1.23 11.93 4.31
CA VAL A 7 2.19 11.05 4.99
C VAL A 7 1.56 10.48 6.26
N GLY A 8 1.74 9.18 6.48
CA GLY A 8 1.17 8.45 7.61
C GLY A 8 -0.18 7.79 7.32
N TYR A 9 -0.80 8.02 6.16
CA TYR A 9 -2.00 7.27 5.77
C TYR A 9 -1.68 5.78 5.59
N GLN A 10 -2.61 4.93 6.00
CA GLN A 10 -2.50 3.47 5.92
C GLN A 10 -2.71 3.00 4.48
N THR A 11 -2.03 1.93 4.07
CA THR A 11 -2.10 1.42 2.70
C THR A 11 -2.70 0.03 2.64
N PHE A 12 -3.66 -0.14 1.73
CA PHE A 12 -4.43 -1.36 1.50
C PHE A 12 -4.44 -1.72 0.01
N VAL A 13 -4.61 -3.00 -0.32
CA VAL A 13 -4.89 -3.43 -1.70
C VAL A 13 -6.39 -3.67 -1.85
N ALA A 14 -6.97 -3.37 -3.01
CA ALA A 14 -8.41 -3.52 -3.24
C ALA A 14 -8.93 -4.96 -3.06
N ASP A 15 -8.08 -5.96 -3.30
CA ASP A 15 -8.38 -7.38 -3.15
C ASP A 15 -8.11 -7.93 -1.73
N GLY A 16 -7.76 -7.10 -0.76
CA GLY A 16 -7.40 -7.52 0.60
C GLY A 16 -8.03 -6.66 1.69
N ASP A 17 -8.20 -7.25 2.87
CA ASP A 17 -8.78 -6.58 4.03
C ASP A 17 -7.72 -5.99 4.99
N ASP A 18 -6.46 -6.39 4.84
CA ASP A 18 -5.37 -6.05 5.75
C ASP A 18 -4.51 -4.88 5.27
N GLU A 19 -4.03 -4.10 6.24
CA GLU A 19 -3.04 -3.05 6.02
C GLU A 19 -1.69 -3.71 5.70
N PHE A 20 -1.05 -3.27 4.62
CA PHE A 20 0.28 -3.76 4.27
C PHE A 20 1.41 -2.75 4.57
N GLY A 21 1.06 -1.54 4.99
CA GLY A 21 2.04 -0.49 5.23
C GLY A 21 1.46 0.93 5.38
N ALA A 22 2.34 1.92 5.24
CA ALA A 22 1.99 3.33 5.39
C ALA A 22 2.70 4.24 4.39
N VAL A 23 2.05 5.34 4.02
CA VAL A 23 2.66 6.40 3.20
C VAL A 23 3.79 7.08 3.98
N ARG A 24 4.94 7.24 3.33
CA ARG A 24 6.14 7.94 3.85
C ARG A 24 6.42 9.25 3.14
N ASP A 25 6.08 9.33 1.85
CA ASP A 25 6.24 10.55 1.07
C ASP A 25 5.19 10.63 -0.04
N VAL A 26 4.84 11.87 -0.43
CA VAL A 26 3.83 12.17 -1.44
C VAL A 26 4.46 13.09 -2.47
N SER A 27 4.55 12.60 -3.72
CA SER A 27 4.99 13.37 -4.88
C SER A 27 3.83 13.57 -5.86
N PRO A 28 3.95 14.52 -6.83
CA PRO A 28 2.87 14.79 -7.79
C PRO A 28 2.42 13.56 -8.60
N ASP A 29 3.33 12.65 -8.90
CA ASP A 29 3.08 11.49 -9.78
C ASP A 29 3.18 10.14 -9.06
N SER A 30 3.59 10.12 -7.79
CA SER A 30 3.90 8.88 -7.08
C SER A 30 3.86 9.04 -5.56
N LEU A 31 3.71 7.92 -4.87
CA LEU A 31 3.80 7.79 -3.42
C LEU A 31 5.03 6.96 -3.06
N VAL A 32 5.61 7.22 -1.90
CA VAL A 32 6.52 6.28 -1.25
C VAL A 32 5.74 5.58 -0.14
N VAL A 33 5.69 4.25 -0.20
CA VAL A 33 5.01 3.39 0.77
C VAL A 33 6.04 2.54 1.48
N TYR A 34 6.04 2.57 2.81
CA TYR A 34 6.82 1.65 3.63
C TYR A 34 6.00 0.40 3.90
N VAL A 35 6.56 -0.76 3.57
CA VAL A 35 6.01 -2.08 3.86
C VAL A 35 6.86 -2.72 4.95
N GLU A 36 6.21 -3.20 6.02
CA GLU A 36 6.92 -3.80 7.13
C GLU A 36 7.77 -4.99 6.68
N ASN A 37 9.00 -5.09 7.19
CA ASN A 37 9.96 -6.15 6.87
C ASN A 37 10.39 -6.23 5.38
N ALA A 38 9.93 -5.31 4.53
CA ALA A 38 10.26 -5.27 3.10
C ALA A 38 10.84 -3.92 2.63
N GLY A 39 10.66 -2.85 3.41
CA GLY A 39 11.22 -1.53 3.16
C GLY A 39 10.31 -0.64 2.33
N GLU A 40 10.91 0.36 1.67
CA GLU A 40 10.17 1.40 0.94
C GLU A 40 10.01 1.07 -0.54
N PHE A 41 8.84 1.41 -1.07
CA PHE A 41 8.44 1.20 -2.45
C PHE A 41 7.87 2.47 -3.03
N ARG A 42 8.33 2.84 -4.23
CA ARG A 42 7.71 3.91 -5.00
C ARG A 42 6.55 3.33 -5.79
N VAL A 43 5.36 3.91 -5.61
CA VAL A 43 4.12 3.46 -6.24
C VAL A 43 3.54 4.61 -7.06
N PRO A 44 3.19 4.41 -8.32
CA PRO A 44 2.65 5.48 -9.15
C PRO A 44 1.22 5.85 -8.71
N LEU A 45 0.85 7.12 -8.87
CA LEU A 45 -0.45 7.62 -8.37
C LEU A 45 -1.64 7.02 -9.15
N ASP A 46 -1.42 6.52 -10.36
CA ASP A 46 -2.43 5.82 -11.18
C ASP A 46 -2.81 4.43 -10.62
N ALA A 47 -1.96 3.88 -9.74
CA ALA A 47 -2.25 2.68 -8.96
C ALA A 47 -3.21 2.96 -7.79
N VAL A 48 -3.45 4.23 -7.42
CA VAL A 48 -4.42 4.58 -6.36
C VAL A 48 -5.84 4.45 -6.90
N GLU A 49 -6.54 3.45 -6.37
CA GLU A 49 -7.95 3.18 -6.68
C GLU A 49 -8.87 4.12 -5.91
N ALA A 50 -8.69 4.21 -4.59
CA ALA A 50 -9.49 5.04 -3.71
C ALA A 50 -8.68 5.61 -2.54
N VAL A 51 -9.15 6.73 -1.98
CA VAL A 51 -8.62 7.32 -0.76
C VAL A 51 -9.82 7.69 0.09
N HIS A 52 -9.88 7.16 1.31
CA HIS A 52 -10.91 7.55 2.27
C HIS A 52 -10.51 7.19 3.69
N SER A 53 -10.97 7.98 4.67
CA SER A 53 -10.76 7.68 6.09
C SER A 53 -9.29 7.44 6.47
N GLN A 54 -8.37 8.24 5.91
CA GLN A 54 -6.92 8.09 6.07
C GLN A 54 -6.33 6.76 5.56
N LYS A 55 -7.06 6.09 4.65
CA LYS A 55 -6.64 4.89 3.94
C LYS A 55 -6.42 5.19 2.47
N VAL A 56 -5.35 4.62 1.92
CA VAL A 56 -5.04 4.63 0.49
C VAL A 56 -5.19 3.21 -0.02
N ILE A 57 -6.11 3.02 -0.95
CA ILE A 57 -6.41 1.72 -1.56
C ILE A 57 -5.74 1.67 -2.93
N PHE A 58 -4.92 0.64 -3.15
CA PHE A 58 -4.19 0.40 -4.38
C PHE A 58 -4.81 -0.73 -5.20
N ASP A 59 -4.85 -0.53 -6.51
CA ASP A 59 -5.14 -1.56 -7.50
C ASP A 59 -3.95 -2.52 -7.58
N CYS A 60 -4.14 -3.76 -7.13
CA CYS A 60 -3.09 -4.78 -7.09
C CYS A 60 -2.50 -5.07 -8.49
N GLY A 61 -3.30 -4.94 -9.55
CA GLY A 61 -2.88 -5.16 -10.93
C GLY A 61 -1.86 -4.13 -11.43
N LYS A 62 -1.82 -2.95 -10.82
CA LYS A 62 -0.89 -1.85 -11.16
C LYS A 62 0.36 -1.82 -10.28
N LEU A 63 0.43 -2.67 -9.26
CA LEU A 63 1.60 -2.77 -8.39
C LEU A 63 2.71 -3.62 -9.03
N ASP A 64 3.94 -3.16 -8.87
CA ASP A 64 5.11 -3.92 -9.30
C ASP A 64 5.21 -5.28 -8.61
N ARG A 65 5.79 -6.25 -9.32
CA ARG A 65 5.88 -7.65 -8.84
C ARG A 65 6.59 -7.77 -7.50
N ARG A 66 7.57 -6.91 -7.22
CA ARG A 66 8.32 -6.91 -5.95
C ARG A 66 7.43 -6.48 -4.78
N LEU A 67 6.64 -5.42 -4.97
CA LEU A 67 5.70 -4.93 -3.97
C LEU A 67 4.59 -5.96 -3.71
N ARG A 68 3.99 -6.54 -4.75
CA ARG A 68 2.99 -7.60 -4.60
C ARG A 68 3.48 -8.80 -3.77
N ARG A 69 4.74 -9.21 -3.97
CA ARG A 69 5.37 -10.27 -3.16
C ARG A 69 5.59 -9.85 -1.71
N ALA A 70 5.99 -8.60 -1.49
CA ALA A 70 6.17 -8.06 -0.14
C ALA A 70 4.84 -8.01 0.63
N ILE A 71 3.77 -7.58 -0.02
CA ILE A 71 2.40 -7.58 0.53
C ILE A 71 1.97 -9.02 0.87
N GLY A 72 2.12 -9.96 -0.07
CA GLY A 72 1.80 -11.37 0.19
C GLY A 72 2.60 -11.95 1.35
N HIS A 73 3.88 -11.58 1.51
CA HIS A 73 4.69 -12.05 2.63
C HIS A 73 4.30 -11.42 3.97
N ALA A 74 3.89 -10.16 3.97
CA ALA A 74 3.36 -9.51 5.16
C ALA A 74 2.12 -10.23 5.69
N HIS A 75 1.27 -10.74 4.79
CA HIS A 75 0.08 -11.52 5.17
C HIS A 75 0.41 -13.00 5.47
N ASP A 76 1.41 -13.60 4.79
CA ASP A 76 1.89 -14.96 5.11
C ASP A 76 2.51 -15.05 6.53
N ALA A 77 2.95 -13.93 7.10
CA ALA A 77 3.42 -13.90 8.49
C ALA A 77 2.28 -14.17 9.50
N GLU A 78 1.02 -14.14 9.07
CA GLU A 78 -0.16 -14.42 9.88
C GLU A 78 -0.75 -15.82 9.64
N VAL A 79 0.08 -16.85 9.41
CA VAL A 79 -0.41 -18.23 9.57
C VAL A 79 -0.65 -18.50 11.07
N PRO A 80 -1.89 -18.74 11.52
CA PRO A 80 -2.15 -19.12 12.90
C PRO A 80 -1.62 -20.53 13.10
N GLY A 81 -0.60 -20.65 13.95
CA GLY A 81 0.09 -21.91 14.19
C GLY A 81 0.64 -22.04 15.60
N LEU A 82 -0.11 -21.61 16.63
CA LEU A 82 -0.06 -22.24 17.96
C LEU A 82 -1.34 -21.97 18.77
#